data_AF-T1BGA6-F1
#
_entry.id   AF-T1BGA6-F1
#
_cell.length_a   1.000
_cell.length_b   1.000
_cell.length_c   1.000
_cell.angle_alpha   90.00
_cell.angle_beta   90.00
_cell.angle_gamma   90.00
#
_symmetry.space_group_name_H-M   'P 1'
#
loop_
_entity.id
_entity.type
_entity.pdbx_description
1 polymer ?
#
loop_
_entity_poly.entity_id
_entity_poly.type
_entity_poly.pdbx_seq_one_letter_code
_entity_poly.pdbx_strand_id
1 'polypeptide(L)'
;MAHKLDAAMAAIEVENPKLRGVLYRDFGRLSIDAGKIGDLLGIVGQMHFDPKEHASRDVFGEVYEYFLGNFALEEGQKAGQFYTPRPVVQTLVEVLAPFEGRIYDPCCGSGGMFVYSERFIEAHGGKKGQAVLYGQEMTATTRKLACMNLAIRGLDYDMGREYADT
;
A
#
# COMPACT_ATOMS: atom_id res chain seq x y z
N MET A 1 6.01 -15.30 19.83
CA MET A 1 6.37 -14.46 18.66
C MET A 1 5.20 -13.60 18.23
N ALA A 2 4.03 -14.18 17.90
CA ALA A 2 2.84 -13.45 17.46
C ALA A 2 2.46 -12.23 18.33
N HIS A 3 2.34 -12.39 19.65
CA HIS A 3 2.04 -11.26 20.56
C HIS A 3 3.06 -10.11 20.50
N LYS A 4 4.33 -10.38 20.18
CA LYS A 4 5.35 -9.33 20.00
C LYS A 4 5.11 -8.55 18.71
N LEU A 5 4.66 -9.21 17.64
CA LEU A 5 4.27 -8.57 16.39
C LEU A 5 3.01 -7.72 16.59
N ASP A 6 1.99 -8.26 17.25
CA ASP A 6 0.76 -7.52 17.54
C ASP A 6 1.07 -6.24 18.35
N ALA A 7 1.94 -6.35 19.36
CA ALA A 7 2.39 -5.21 20.17
C ALA A 7 3.22 -4.20 19.34
N ALA A 8 4.09 -4.65 18.45
CA ALA A 8 4.87 -3.79 17.57
C ALA A 8 3.97 -3.01 16.60
N MET A 9 3.00 -3.67 15.99
CA MET A 9 2.02 -3.02 15.11
C MET A 9 1.19 -1.99 15.88
N ALA A 10 0.74 -2.32 17.09
CA ALA A 10 0.02 -1.38 17.95
C ALA A 10 0.87 -0.13 18.29
N ALA A 11 2.16 -0.31 18.58
CA ALA A 11 3.07 0.82 18.85
C ALA A 11 3.21 1.74 17.63
N ILE A 12 3.34 1.17 16.42
CA ILE A 12 3.41 1.95 15.18
C ILE A 12 2.13 2.77 14.99
N GLU A 13 0.95 2.20 15.22
CA GLU A 13 -0.32 2.92 15.09
C GLU A 13 -0.46 4.08 16.09
N VAL A 14 0.12 3.95 17.30
CA VAL A 14 0.11 5.02 18.31
C VAL A 14 0.94 6.21 17.86
N GLU A 15 2.11 5.96 17.26
CA GLU A 15 3.00 7.01 16.77
C GLU A 15 2.52 7.62 15.44
N ASN A 16 1.67 6.91 14.69
CA ASN A 16 1.24 7.28 13.35
C ASN A 16 -0.30 7.32 13.27
N PRO A 17 -0.95 8.46 13.58
CA PRO A 17 -2.41 8.57 13.62
C PRO A 17 -3.12 8.13 12.33
N LYS A 18 -2.50 8.32 11.16
CA LYS A 18 -3.05 7.89 9.85
C LYS A 18 -3.10 6.37 9.67
N LEU A 19 -2.31 5.63 10.43
CA LEU A 19 -2.27 4.16 10.40
C LEU A 19 -3.16 3.52 11.48
N ARG A 20 -3.88 4.30 12.28
CA ARG A 20 -4.70 3.75 13.36
C ARG A 20 -5.77 2.79 12.83
N GLY A 21 -5.74 1.54 13.31
CA GLY A 21 -6.63 0.47 12.86
C GLY A 21 -6.34 -0.08 11.46
N VAL A 22 -5.25 0.36 10.82
CA VAL A 22 -4.85 -0.06 9.48
C VAL A 22 -4.03 -1.35 9.53
N LEU A 23 -3.11 -1.47 10.50
CA LEU A 23 -2.17 -2.58 10.54
C LEU A 23 -2.84 -3.85 11.07
N TYR A 24 -2.36 -5.00 10.60
CA TYR A 24 -2.82 -6.29 11.08
C TYR A 24 -2.29 -6.57 12.49
N ARG A 25 -3.15 -7.02 13.41
CA ARG A 25 -2.83 -7.20 14.85
C ARG A 25 -3.35 -8.52 15.43
N ASP A 26 -3.64 -9.49 14.57
CA ASP A 26 -4.21 -10.79 14.95
C ASP A 26 -3.26 -11.94 14.54
N PHE A 27 -1.94 -11.75 14.61
CA PHE A 27 -0.96 -12.75 14.17
C PHE A 27 -1.09 -14.08 14.95
N GLY A 28 -1.62 -14.04 16.18
CA GLY A 28 -1.87 -15.24 16.98
C GLY A 28 -3.08 -16.07 16.53
N ARG A 29 -3.95 -15.52 15.67
CA ARG A 29 -5.15 -16.19 15.14
C ARG A 29 -4.96 -16.76 13.75
N LEU A 30 -3.81 -16.54 13.13
CA LEU A 30 -3.50 -17.12 11.83
C LEU A 30 -3.42 -18.64 11.96
N SER A 31 -4.21 -19.35 11.14
CA SER A 31 -4.18 -20.81 11.03
C SER A 31 -2.95 -21.28 10.25
N ILE A 32 -1.76 -21.05 10.80
CA ILE A 32 -0.47 -21.41 10.20
C ILE A 32 0.37 -22.22 11.17
N ASP A 33 1.18 -23.13 10.64
CA ASP A 33 1.99 -24.03 11.43
C ASP A 33 2.92 -23.26 12.38
N ALA A 34 3.11 -23.82 13.58
CA ALA A 34 4.03 -23.26 14.57
C ALA A 34 5.43 -23.12 13.96
N GLY A 35 6.03 -21.94 14.10
CA GLY A 35 7.36 -21.62 13.55
C GLY A 35 7.33 -20.88 12.22
N LYS A 36 6.29 -21.03 11.38
CA LYS A 36 6.25 -20.41 10.04
C LYS A 36 6.35 -18.89 10.04
N ILE A 37 5.74 -18.22 11.02
CA ILE A 37 5.89 -16.76 11.21
C ILE A 37 7.36 -16.40 11.48
N GLY A 38 8.06 -17.21 12.29
CA GLY A 38 9.47 -17.01 12.59
C GLY A 38 10.35 -17.21 11.36
N ASP A 39 10.08 -18.25 10.57
CA ASP A 39 10.77 -18.52 9.31
C ASP A 39 10.59 -17.37 8.31
N LEU A 40 9.35 -16.90 8.14
CA LEU A 40 9.03 -15.77 7.27
C LEU A 40 9.74 -14.49 7.73
N LEU A 41 9.73 -14.22 9.04
CA LEU A 41 10.45 -13.07 9.61
C LEU A 41 11.96 -13.20 9.41
N GLY A 42 12.51 -14.41 9.47
CA GLY A 42 13.91 -14.70 9.15
C GLY A 42 14.25 -14.37 7.70
N ILE A 43 13.38 -14.74 6.76
CA ILE A 43 13.54 -14.41 5.33
C ILE A 43 13.47 -12.90 5.12
N VAL A 44 12.46 -12.23 5.67
CA VAL A 44 12.30 -10.77 5.54
C VAL A 44 13.44 -10.02 6.23
N GLY A 45 13.92 -10.51 7.37
CA GLY A 45 15.03 -9.92 8.13
C GLY A 45 16.39 -10.04 7.46
N GLN A 46 16.56 -10.94 6.49
CA GLN A 46 17.76 -11.05 5.66
C GLN A 46 17.79 -10.05 4.50
N MET A 47 16.68 -9.35 4.24
CA MET A 47 16.63 -8.35 3.18
C MET A 47 17.51 -7.14 3.56
N HIS A 48 18.64 -7.01 2.87
CA HIS A 48 19.53 -5.86 2.98
C HIS A 48 19.24 -4.87 1.86
N PHE A 49 18.92 -3.64 2.22
CA PHE A 49 18.74 -2.53 1.27
C PHE A 49 19.92 -1.60 1.44
N ASP A 50 20.71 -1.39 0.38
CA ASP A 50 21.73 -0.34 0.37
C ASP A 50 21.05 1.00 0.09
N PRO A 51 20.99 1.94 1.05
CA PRO A 51 20.38 3.24 0.84
C PRO A 51 21.07 4.08 -0.24
N LYS A 52 22.30 3.72 -0.64
CA LYS A 52 23.09 4.42 -1.67
C LYS A 52 22.79 3.94 -3.09
N GLU A 53 22.40 2.68 -3.25
CA GLU A 53 22.03 2.12 -4.57
C GLU A 53 20.52 2.13 -4.78
N HIS A 54 19.75 2.09 -3.69
CA HIS A 54 18.29 2.10 -3.70
C HIS A 54 17.76 3.04 -2.62
N ALA A 55 16.82 3.93 -2.97
CA ALA A 55 15.98 4.53 -1.96
C ALA A 55 15.16 3.41 -1.32
N SER A 56 15.51 3.00 -0.09
CA SER A 56 14.97 1.78 0.54
C SER A 56 13.44 1.69 0.52
N ARG A 57 12.76 2.84 0.61
CA ARG A 57 11.29 2.96 0.51
C ARG A 57 10.73 2.52 -0.84
N ASP A 58 11.44 2.76 -1.93
CA ASP A 58 10.98 2.41 -3.28
C ASP A 58 11.03 0.89 -3.48
N VAL A 59 12.08 0.22 -2.98
CA VAL A 59 12.20 -1.23 -3.08
C VAL A 59 11.12 -1.93 -2.26
N PHE A 60 10.89 -1.50 -1.01
CA PHE A 60 9.80 -2.06 -0.21
C PHE A 60 8.44 -1.83 -0.85
N GLY A 61 8.23 -0.65 -1.46
CA GLY A 61 7.02 -0.36 -2.21
C GLY A 61 6.83 -1.33 -3.38
N GLU A 62 7.86 -1.55 -4.18
CA GLU A 62 7.82 -2.46 -5.33
C GLU A 62 7.57 -3.92 -4.94
N VAL A 63 8.24 -4.40 -3.88
CA VAL A 63 8.00 -5.75 -3.33
C VAL A 63 6.56 -5.88 -2.85
N TYR A 64 6.05 -4.86 -2.14
CA TYR A 64 4.66 -4.85 -1.69
C TYR A 64 3.67 -4.91 -2.86
N GLU A 65 3.89 -4.11 -3.90
CA GLU A 65 3.05 -4.07 -5.11
C GLU A 65 3.10 -5.39 -5.89
N TYR A 66 4.27 -6.03 -5.96
CA TYR A 66 4.44 -7.35 -6.57
C TYR A 66 3.58 -8.41 -5.86
N PHE A 67 3.67 -8.51 -4.53
CA PHE A 67 2.88 -9.48 -3.77
C PHE A 67 1.39 -9.17 -3.84
N LEU A 68 1.00 -7.90 -3.79
CA LEU A 68 -0.39 -7.48 -3.94
C LEU A 68 -0.98 -7.91 -5.29
N GLY A 69 -0.22 -7.75 -6.38
CA GLY A 69 -0.61 -8.22 -7.70
C GLY A 69 -0.73 -9.74 -7.78
N ASN A 70 0.21 -10.48 -7.17
CA ASN A 70 0.15 -11.95 -7.12
C ASN A 70 -1.06 -12.46 -6.34
N PHE A 71 -1.35 -11.88 -5.17
CA PHE A 71 -2.54 -12.25 -4.39
C PHE A 71 -3.84 -11.96 -5.13
N ALA A 72 -3.91 -10.83 -5.85
CA ALA A 72 -5.06 -10.53 -6.70
C ALA A 72 -5.24 -11.55 -7.84
N LEU A 73 -4.13 -12.01 -8.46
CA LEU A 73 -4.19 -13.04 -9.51
C LEU A 73 -4.64 -14.40 -8.95
N GLU A 74 -4.20 -14.77 -7.75
CA GLU A 74 -4.60 -16.00 -7.06
C GLU A 74 -6.08 -15.99 -6.61
N GLU A 75 -6.61 -14.82 -6.19
CA GLU A 75 -8.02 -14.67 -5.80
C GLU A 75 -9.02 -14.70 -7.00
N GLY A 76 -8.52 -14.62 -8.25
CA GLY A 76 -9.31 -14.87 -9.46
C GLY A 76 -10.28 -13.75 -9.87
N GLN A 77 -11.41 -14.10 -10.52
CA GLN A 77 -12.32 -13.16 -11.24
C GLN A 77 -12.97 -12.03 -10.39
N LYS A 78 -12.80 -12.02 -9.07
CA LYS A 78 -13.21 -10.91 -8.19
C LYS A 78 -12.17 -9.79 -8.09
N ALA A 79 -10.97 -9.99 -8.63
CA ALA A 79 -9.83 -9.07 -8.53
C ALA A 79 -10.01 -7.71 -9.19
N GLY A 80 -10.95 -7.56 -10.13
CA GLY A 80 -11.19 -6.27 -10.81
C GLY A 80 -11.60 -5.13 -9.86
N GLN A 81 -12.15 -5.45 -8.69
CA GLN A 81 -12.43 -4.48 -7.62
C GLN A 81 -11.21 -4.18 -6.74
N PHE A 82 -10.20 -5.06 -6.72
CA PHE A 82 -9.09 -5.03 -5.77
C PHE A 82 -7.77 -4.55 -6.39
N TYR A 83 -7.58 -4.82 -7.68
CA TYR A 83 -6.35 -4.57 -8.40
C TYR A 83 -6.57 -4.30 -9.88
N THR A 84 -6.17 -3.12 -10.32
CA THR A 84 -6.09 -2.77 -11.74
C THR A 84 -4.71 -3.16 -12.27
N PRO A 85 -4.60 -3.95 -13.35
CA PRO A 85 -3.29 -4.31 -13.91
C PRO A 85 -2.43 -3.09 -14.24
N ARG A 86 -1.13 -3.19 -13.91
CA ARG A 86 -0.14 -2.12 -14.11
C ARG A 86 -0.21 -1.42 -15.48
N PRO A 87 -0.30 -2.11 -16.62
CA PRO A 87 -0.35 -1.44 -17.92
C PRO A 87 -1.57 -0.51 -18.08
N VAL A 88 -2.71 -0.89 -17.51
CA VAL A 88 -3.93 -0.08 -17.56
C VAL A 88 -3.78 1.17 -16.70
N VAL A 89 -3.27 1.01 -15.47
CA VAL A 89 -3.02 2.13 -14.56
C VAL A 89 -2.03 3.12 -15.17
N GLN A 90 -0.90 2.64 -15.69
CA GLN A 90 0.10 3.48 -16.35
C GLN A 90 -0.52 4.24 -17.54
N THR A 91 -1.26 3.54 -18.40
CA THR A 91 -1.92 4.18 -19.54
C THR A 91 -2.87 5.31 -19.10
N LEU A 92 -3.71 5.05 -18.09
CA LEU A 92 -4.65 6.04 -17.59
C LEU A 92 -3.94 7.27 -17.00
N VAL A 93 -2.91 7.06 -16.19
CA VAL A 93 -2.14 8.15 -15.58
C VAL A 93 -1.43 8.99 -16.64
N GLU A 94 -0.78 8.36 -17.63
CA GLU A 94 -0.10 9.07 -18.72
C GLU A 94 -1.09 9.89 -19.58
N VAL A 95 -2.30 9.38 -19.81
CA VAL A 95 -3.35 10.10 -20.53
C VAL A 95 -3.89 11.28 -19.73
N LEU A 96 -4.08 11.12 -18.41
CA LEU A 96 -4.59 12.18 -17.54
C LEU A 96 -3.55 13.26 -17.24
N ALA A 97 -2.26 12.89 -17.29
CA ALA A 97 -1.11 13.75 -17.04
C ALA A 97 -1.25 14.60 -15.74
N PRO A 98 -1.38 13.98 -14.55
CA PRO A 98 -1.57 14.72 -13.31
C PRO A 98 -0.24 15.33 -12.83
N PHE A 99 0.04 16.59 -13.16
CA PHE A 99 1.29 17.26 -12.74
C PHE A 99 1.25 17.82 -11.31
N GLU A 100 0.09 18.27 -10.83
CA GLU A 100 -0.09 18.86 -9.50
C GLU A 100 -1.58 18.93 -9.10
N GLY A 101 -1.84 19.35 -7.86
CA GLY A 101 -3.20 19.65 -7.41
C GLY A 101 -3.83 18.51 -6.61
N ARG A 102 -5.05 18.11 -6.97
CA ARG A 102 -5.83 17.09 -6.22
C ARG A 102 -6.12 15.93 -7.14
N ILE A 103 -5.77 14.73 -6.70
CA ILE A 103 -6.06 13.49 -7.41
C ILE A 103 -7.10 12.74 -6.59
N TYR A 104 -8.24 12.44 -7.20
CA TYR A 104 -9.33 11.76 -6.55
C TYR A 104 -9.66 10.44 -7.26
N ASP A 105 -9.71 9.36 -6.49
CA ASP A 105 -10.16 8.05 -6.95
C ASP A 105 -11.28 7.52 -6.03
N PRO A 106 -12.54 7.50 -6.51
CA PRO A 106 -13.71 7.10 -5.70
C PRO A 106 -13.79 5.60 -5.41
N CYS A 107 -12.97 4.79 -6.10
CA CYS A 107 -12.92 3.33 -5.95
C CYS A 107 -11.46 2.88 -6.03
N CYS A 108 -10.64 3.41 -5.13
CA CYS A 108 -9.18 3.35 -5.30
C CYS A 108 -8.57 1.96 -5.14
N GLY A 109 -9.37 0.97 -4.70
CA GLY A 109 -8.90 -0.37 -4.42
C GLY A 109 -7.70 -0.32 -3.49
N SER A 110 -6.60 -0.95 -3.89
CA SER A 110 -5.34 -0.99 -3.17
C SER A 110 -4.44 0.25 -3.35
N GLY A 111 -4.95 1.33 -3.96
CA GLY A 111 -4.25 2.61 -4.12
C GLY A 111 -3.26 2.67 -5.28
N GLY A 112 -3.36 1.74 -6.24
CA GLY A 112 -2.44 1.66 -7.38
C GLY A 112 -2.37 2.96 -8.19
N MET A 113 -3.53 3.54 -8.54
CA MET A 113 -3.62 4.78 -9.32
C MET A 113 -2.81 5.93 -8.71
N PHE A 114 -2.85 6.06 -7.39
CA PHE A 114 -2.09 7.09 -6.67
C PHE A 114 -0.58 6.87 -6.75
N VAL A 115 -0.13 5.62 -6.60
CA VAL A 115 1.30 5.27 -6.72
C VAL A 115 1.84 5.63 -8.10
N TYR A 116 1.10 5.34 -9.16
CA TYR A 116 1.53 5.70 -10.52
C TYR A 116 1.41 7.18 -10.81
N SER A 117 0.40 7.86 -10.25
CA SER A 117 0.29 9.31 -10.36
C SER A 117 1.49 10.02 -9.75
N GLU A 118 1.96 9.55 -8.58
CA GLU A 118 3.18 10.09 -7.98
C GLU A 118 4.41 9.81 -8.84
N ARG A 119 4.57 8.57 -9.34
CA ARG A 119 5.66 8.21 -10.25
C ARG A 119 5.66 9.09 -11.51
N PHE A 120 4.48 9.40 -12.05
CA PHE A 120 4.33 10.31 -13.18
C PHE A 120 4.86 11.72 -12.84
N ILE A 121 4.44 12.29 -11.71
CA ILE A 121 4.89 13.61 -11.26
C ILE A 121 6.42 13.64 -11.14
N GLU A 122 7.01 12.66 -10.45
CA GLU A 122 8.46 12.56 -10.26
C GLU A 122 9.20 12.42 -11.60
N ALA A 123 8.70 11.57 -12.51
CA ALA A 123 9.28 11.36 -13.84
C ALA A 123 9.25 12.62 -14.72
N HIS A 124 8.29 13.51 -14.49
CA HIS A 124 8.12 14.77 -15.22
C HIS A 124 8.72 15.98 -14.50
N GLY A 125 9.60 15.76 -13.52
CA GLY A 125 10.36 16.82 -12.83
C GLY A 125 9.61 17.50 -11.68
N GLY A 126 8.43 16.99 -11.31
CA GLY A 126 7.73 17.40 -10.11
C GLY A 126 8.36 16.83 -8.84
N LYS A 127 7.84 17.26 -7.68
CA LYS A 127 8.31 16.81 -6.37
C LYS A 127 7.33 15.83 -5.75
N LYS A 128 7.87 14.91 -4.97
CA LYS A 128 7.07 14.01 -4.13
C LYS A 128 6.09 14.80 -3.24
N GLY A 129 4.82 14.42 -3.22
CA GLY A 129 3.76 15.07 -2.47
C GLY A 129 3.24 16.39 -3.07
N GLN A 130 3.57 16.68 -4.33
CA GLN A 130 3.06 17.87 -5.04
C GLN A 130 1.56 17.77 -5.36
N ALA A 131 1.02 16.55 -5.43
CA ALA A 131 -0.41 16.30 -5.46
C ALA A 131 -0.91 15.79 -4.11
N VAL A 132 -2.13 16.22 -3.74
CA VAL A 132 -2.84 15.67 -2.58
C VAL A 132 -3.77 14.56 -3.05
N LEU A 133 -3.63 13.38 -2.45
CA LEU A 133 -4.33 12.17 -2.82
C LEU A 133 -5.61 12.03 -1.99
N TYR A 134 -6.75 11.85 -2.66
CA TYR A 134 -8.05 11.62 -2.04
C TYR A 134 -8.61 10.30 -2.56
N GLY A 135 -9.03 9.41 -1.67
CA GLY A 135 -9.54 8.10 -2.06
C GLY A 135 -10.76 7.67 -1.27
N GLN A 136 -11.57 6.83 -1.90
CA GLN A 136 -12.65 6.11 -1.24
C GLN A 136 -12.58 4.63 -1.65
N GLU A 137 -12.90 3.75 -0.72
CA GLU A 137 -12.92 2.30 -0.94
C GLU A 137 -14.03 1.67 -0.10
N MET A 138 -14.81 0.81 -0.74
CA MET A 138 -16.00 0.19 -0.15
C MET A 138 -15.65 -0.83 0.94
N THR A 139 -14.53 -1.54 0.79
CA THR A 139 -14.18 -2.67 1.66
C THR A 139 -13.11 -2.30 2.67
N ALA A 140 -13.38 -2.60 3.95
CA ALA A 140 -12.44 -2.32 5.04
C ALA A 140 -11.05 -2.92 4.80
N THR A 141 -10.97 -4.16 4.31
CA THR A 141 -9.72 -4.86 4.06
C THR A 141 -8.90 -4.16 2.97
N THR A 142 -9.51 -3.84 1.83
CA THR A 142 -8.82 -3.21 0.69
C THR A 142 -8.41 -1.79 1.00
N ARG A 143 -9.24 -1.04 1.74
CA ARG A 143 -8.89 0.29 2.24
C ARG A 143 -7.61 0.25 3.08
N LYS A 144 -7.45 -0.77 3.94
CA LYS A 144 -6.22 -0.95 4.73
C LYS A 144 -5.02 -1.24 3.83
N LEU A 145 -5.18 -2.06 2.78
CA LEU A 145 -4.12 -2.31 1.82
C LEU A 145 -3.66 -1.02 1.13
N ALA A 146 -4.59 -0.15 0.72
CA ALA A 146 -4.26 1.16 0.16
C ALA A 146 -3.50 2.05 1.15
N CYS A 147 -4.00 2.18 2.38
CA CYS A 147 -3.35 2.98 3.41
C CYS A 147 -1.90 2.50 3.67
N MET A 148 -1.67 1.18 3.73
CA MET A 148 -0.32 0.61 3.88
C MET A 148 0.54 0.85 2.64
N ASN A 149 -0.02 0.68 1.43
CA ASN A 149 0.68 0.85 0.17
C ASN A 149 1.25 2.28 0.00
N LEU A 150 0.42 3.27 0.36
CA LEU A 150 0.79 4.69 0.34
C LEU A 150 1.77 5.04 1.47
N ALA A 151 1.57 4.48 2.67
CA ALA A 151 2.44 4.74 3.81
C ALA A 151 3.87 4.19 3.64
N ILE A 152 4.02 2.98 3.09
CA ILE A 152 5.35 2.39 2.80
C ILE A 152 6.14 3.28 1.84
N ARG A 153 5.45 3.94 0.90
CA ARG A 153 6.05 4.90 -0.04
C ARG A 153 6.19 6.30 0.54
N GLY A 154 5.68 6.56 1.75
CA GLY A 154 5.71 7.87 2.38
C GLY A 154 4.89 8.93 1.64
N LEU A 155 3.75 8.52 1.05
CA LEU A 155 2.80 9.42 0.41
C LEU A 155 1.76 9.91 1.42
N ASP A 156 1.41 11.19 1.33
CA ASP A 156 0.29 11.75 2.08
C ASP A 156 -1.03 11.50 1.34
N TYR A 157 -2.09 11.19 2.08
CA TYR A 157 -3.40 10.83 1.55
C TYR A 157 -4.53 11.15 2.53
N ASP A 158 -5.73 11.30 1.97
CA ASP A 158 -7.01 11.30 2.68
C ASP A 158 -7.92 10.20 2.12
N MET A 159 -8.17 9.16 2.93
CA MET A 159 -8.98 7.99 2.57
C MET A 159 -10.39 8.04 3.19
N GLY A 160 -10.87 9.24 3.50
CA GLY A 160 -12.13 9.45 4.21
C GLY A 160 -12.09 8.94 5.66
N ARG A 161 -13.21 9.12 6.37
CA ARG A 161 -13.34 8.68 7.78
C ARG A 161 -13.45 7.17 7.92
N GLU A 162 -14.12 6.52 6.99
CA GLU A 162 -14.43 5.09 7.01
C GLU A 162 -14.52 4.53 5.59
N TYR A 163 -14.45 3.21 5.48
CA TYR A 163 -14.82 2.53 4.25
C TYR A 163 -16.35 2.69 4.07
N ALA A 164 -16.77 3.07 2.89
CA ALA A 164 -18.17 3.35 2.60
C ALA A 164 -18.43 3.23 1.10
N ASP A 165 -19.69 3.00 0.75
CA ASP A 165 -20.20 3.18 -0.61
C ASP A 165 -20.16 4.68 -0.96
N THR A 166 -19.82 4.98 -2.21
CA THR A 166 -19.59 6.36 -2.69
C THR A 166 -20.83 6.95 -3.32
#